data_AF-A0A800FZ17-F1
#
_entry.id   AF-A0A800FZ17-F1
#
_cell.length_a   1.000
_cell.length_b   1.000
_cell.length_c   1.000
_cell.angle_alpha   90.00
_cell.angle_beta   90.00
_cell.angle_gamma   90.00
#
_symmetry.space_group_name_H-M   'P 1'
#
loop_
_entity.id
_entity.type
_entity.pdbx_description
1 polymer ?
#
loop_
_entity_poly.entity_id
_entity_poly.type
_entity_poly.pdbx_seq_one_letter_code
_entity_poly.pdbx_strand_id
1 'polypeptide(L)'
;MVKPFCLAAVGADSPDKQELDVEIFSKAKVVVDLLDQCINVGELHHAITAGVISAEEVHADLGQVIVGDRTGRTSDQEIIVFDATGSALQDTAGAIAVS
;
A
#
# COMPACT_ATOMS: atom_id res chain seq x y z
N MET A 1 -2.71 -9.61 19.95
CA MET A 1 -3.11 -10.29 18.69
C MET A 1 -3.99 -9.33 17.92
N VAL A 2 -3.55 -8.90 16.74
CA VAL A 2 -4.26 -7.92 15.90
C VAL A 2 -5.40 -8.66 15.20
N LYS A 3 -6.64 -8.15 15.28
CA LYS A 3 -7.80 -8.74 14.57
C LYS A 3 -7.65 -8.50 13.06
N PRO A 4 -8.13 -9.40 12.19
CA PRO A 4 -8.02 -9.20 10.75
C PRO A 4 -8.78 -7.95 10.29
N PHE A 5 -8.15 -7.16 9.42
CA PHE A 5 -8.68 -5.90 8.88
C PHE A 5 -7.99 -5.51 7.57
N CYS A 6 -8.46 -4.41 6.98
CA CYS A 6 -7.76 -3.67 5.93
C CYS A 6 -7.47 -2.26 6.46
N LEU A 7 -6.24 -1.78 6.34
CA LEU A 7 -5.87 -0.39 6.57
C LEU A 7 -5.49 0.25 5.24
N ALA A 8 -6.07 1.41 4.95
CA ALA A 8 -5.61 2.29 3.89
C ALA A 8 -4.79 3.40 4.57
N ALA A 9 -3.48 3.39 4.32
CA ALA A 9 -2.57 4.46 4.71
C ALA A 9 -2.41 5.42 3.55
N VAL A 10 -2.66 6.70 3.80
CA VAL A 10 -2.77 7.73 2.74
C VAL A 10 -2.01 9.01 3.14
N GLY A 11 -1.57 9.12 4.39
CA GLY A 11 -0.96 10.35 4.93
C GLY A 11 0.53 10.49 4.66
N ALA A 12 1.26 9.40 4.43
CA ALA A 12 2.69 9.45 4.10
C ALA A 12 2.91 9.79 2.62
N ASP A 13 3.35 11.02 2.38
CA ASP A 13 3.67 11.58 1.06
C ASP A 13 5.11 12.15 1.01
N SER A 14 5.89 11.93 2.07
CA SER A 14 7.23 12.47 2.25
C SER A 14 8.05 11.60 3.19
N PRO A 15 9.40 11.57 3.07
CA PRO A 15 10.25 10.65 3.83
C PRO A 15 10.15 10.77 5.36
N ASP A 16 9.67 11.90 5.88
CA ASP A 16 9.56 12.16 7.32
C ASP A 16 8.19 11.78 7.91
N LYS A 17 7.18 11.49 7.07
CA LYS A 17 5.82 11.16 7.52
C LYS A 17 5.62 9.67 7.65
N GLN A 18 5.04 9.26 8.77
CA GLN A 18 4.70 7.86 9.07
C GLN A 18 3.44 7.82 9.96
N GLU A 19 2.46 7.01 9.57
CA GLU A 19 1.19 6.78 10.25
C GLU A 19 1.14 5.42 10.96
N LEU A 20 1.82 4.41 10.41
CA LEU A 20 1.74 3.02 10.87
C LEU A 20 3.04 2.57 11.54
N ASP A 21 2.91 1.75 12.59
CA ASP A 21 4.05 1.00 13.13
C ASP A 21 4.55 0.00 12.08
N VAL A 22 5.85 0.05 11.75
CA VAL A 22 6.47 -0.79 10.71
C VAL A 22 6.25 -2.30 10.95
N GLU A 23 6.08 -2.72 12.21
CA GLU A 23 5.86 -4.13 12.54
C GLU A 23 4.58 -4.71 11.93
N ILE A 24 3.63 -3.89 11.49
CA ILE A 24 2.42 -4.35 10.81
C ILE A 24 2.72 -5.00 9.45
N PHE A 25 3.76 -4.51 8.75
CA PHE A 25 4.11 -4.96 7.40
C PHE A 25 4.60 -6.41 7.40
N SER A 26 5.25 -6.87 8.47
CA SER A 26 5.70 -8.26 8.64
C SER A 26 4.57 -9.30 8.64
N LYS A 27 3.32 -8.87 8.85
CA LYS A 27 2.12 -9.73 8.98
C LYS A 27 1.05 -9.41 7.95
N ALA A 28 1.25 -8.37 7.15
CA ALA A 28 0.26 -7.86 6.23
C ALA A 28 0.54 -8.34 4.80
N LYS A 29 -0.52 -8.59 4.05
CA LYS A 29 -0.46 -8.55 2.59
C LYS A 29 -0.42 -7.08 2.19
N VAL A 30 0.70 -6.65 1.62
CA VAL A 30 0.94 -5.24 1.27
C VAL A 30 0.54 -5.01 -0.18
N VAL A 31 -0.40 -4.09 -0.39
CA VAL A 31 -0.79 -3.58 -1.70
C VAL A 31 -0.40 -2.11 -1.75
N VAL A 32 0.13 -1.65 -2.87
CA VAL A 32 0.54 -0.25 -3.07
C VAL A 32 -0.24 0.38 -4.20
N ASP A 33 -0.30 1.71 -4.29
CA ASP A 33 -0.80 2.35 -5.52
C ASP A 33 0.24 2.32 -6.63
N LEU A 34 1.44 2.85 -6.37
CA LEU A 34 2.59 2.86 -7.25
C LEU A 34 3.84 2.47 -6.47
N LEU A 35 4.34 1.26 -6.70
CA LEU A 35 5.51 0.72 -5.99
C LEU A 35 6.69 1.69 -5.96
N ASP A 36 7.07 2.23 -7.13
CA ASP A 36 8.20 3.15 -7.26
C ASP A 36 8.06 4.40 -6.39
N GLN A 37 6.85 4.86 -6.06
CA GLN A 37 6.64 5.98 -5.15
C GLN A 37 6.59 5.53 -3.69
N CYS A 38 5.85 4.47 -3.39
CA CYS A 38 5.71 3.94 -2.03
C CYS A 38 7.06 3.55 -1.39
N ILE A 39 8.00 2.99 -2.17
CA ILE A 39 9.35 2.66 -1.67
C ILE A 39 10.21 3.88 -1.34
N ASN A 40 9.82 5.08 -1.79
CA ASN A 40 10.58 6.32 -1.61
C ASN A 40 9.94 7.28 -0.60
N VAL A 41 8.61 7.38 -0.57
CA VAL A 41 7.90 8.42 0.22
C VAL A 41 6.64 7.95 0.93
N GLY A 42 6.18 6.71 0.69
CA GLY A 42 4.99 6.15 1.33
C GLY A 42 5.28 5.52 2.69
N GLU A 43 4.28 4.87 3.28
CA GLU A 43 4.50 4.09 4.52
C GLU A 43 5.50 2.94 4.31
N LEU A 44 5.47 2.32 3.12
CA LEU A 44 6.32 1.18 2.78
C LEU A 44 7.82 1.50 2.89
N HIS A 45 8.24 2.72 2.53
CA HIS A 45 9.63 3.18 2.64
C HIS A 45 10.20 2.98 4.05
N HIS A 46 9.42 3.28 5.10
CA HIS A 46 9.85 3.14 6.49
C HIS A 46 10.02 1.67 6.87
N ALA A 47 9.09 0.83 6.43
CA ALA A 47 9.14 -0.61 6.67
C ALA A 47 10.33 -1.27 5.96
N ILE A 48 10.63 -0.86 4.72
CA ILE A 48 11.83 -1.31 4.00
C ILE A 48 13.09 -0.85 4.72
N THR A 49 13.16 0.41 5.13
CA THR A 49 14.31 0.98 5.85
C THR A 49 14.55 0.26 7.18
N ALA A 50 13.48 -0.14 7.87
CA ALA A 50 13.54 -0.93 9.11
C ALA A 50 13.88 -2.42 8.87
N GLY A 51 13.91 -2.88 7.61
CA GLY A 51 14.23 -4.26 7.25
C GLY A 51 13.14 -5.27 7.62
N VAL A 52 11.90 -4.84 7.86
CA VAL A 52 10.77 -5.72 8.22
C VAL A 52 10.07 -6.33 7.01
N ILE A 53 10.28 -5.74 5.83
CA ILE A 53 9.79 -6.20 4.53
C ILE A 53 10.74 -5.71 3.43
N SER A 54 10.87 -6.46 2.35
CA SER A 54 11.57 -6.05 1.13
C SER A 54 10.59 -5.61 0.03
N ALA A 55 11.07 -4.86 -0.97
CA ALA A 55 10.22 -4.42 -2.08
C ALA A 55 9.67 -5.61 -2.88
N GLU A 56 10.42 -6.71 -2.94
CA GLU A 56 10.06 -7.96 -3.60
C GLU A 56 8.94 -8.73 -2.88
N GLU A 57 8.74 -8.45 -1.59
CA GLU A 57 7.66 -9.04 -0.78
C GLU A 57 6.33 -8.27 -0.88
N VAL A 58 6.32 -7.11 -1.55
CA VAL A 58 5.08 -6.40 -1.87
C VAL A 58 4.23 -7.28 -2.78
N HIS A 59 2.97 -7.49 -2.38
CA HIS A 59 2.11 -8.47 -3.04
C HIS A 59 1.67 -8.01 -4.43
N ALA A 60 1.26 -6.74 -4.55
CA ALA A 60 0.74 -6.19 -5.80
C ALA A 60 0.64 -4.66 -5.78
N ASP A 61 0.65 -4.06 -6.97
CA ASP A 61 0.05 -2.75 -7.18
C ASP A 61 -1.49 -2.89 -7.24
N LEU A 62 -2.23 -1.87 -6.82
CA LEU A 62 -3.70 -1.89 -6.79
C LEU A 62 -4.30 -2.19 -8.17
N GLY A 63 -3.67 -1.70 -9.24
CA GLY A 63 -4.08 -2.00 -10.62
C GLY A 63 -4.06 -3.49 -10.94
N GLN A 64 -3.02 -4.21 -10.51
CA GLN A 64 -2.90 -5.66 -10.71
C GLN A 64 -4.01 -6.44 -9.97
N VAL A 65 -4.43 -5.94 -8.80
CA VAL A 65 -5.55 -6.52 -8.06
C VAL A 65 -6.88 -6.26 -8.78
N ILE A 66 -7.09 -5.04 -9.28
CA ILE A 66 -8.33 -4.65 -9.98
C ILE A 66 -8.54 -5.46 -11.26
N VAL A 67 -7.49 -5.70 -12.05
CA VAL A 67 -7.59 -6.44 -13.32
C VAL A 67 -7.55 -7.97 -13.13
N GLY A 68 -7.32 -8.45 -11.90
CA GLY A 68 -7.31 -9.87 -11.56
C GLY A 68 -5.98 -10.59 -11.78
N ASP A 69 -4.90 -9.87 -12.13
CA ASP A 69 -3.55 -10.43 -12.28
C ASP A 69 -2.98 -10.90 -10.93
N ARG A 70 -3.36 -10.21 -9.85
CA ARG A 70 -3.04 -10.58 -8.46
C ARG A 70 -4.32 -10.69 -7.65
N THR A 71 -4.36 -11.65 -6.74
CA THR A 71 -5.54 -11.85 -5.89
C THR A 71 -5.65 -10.74 -4.84
N GLY A 72 -6.86 -10.29 -4.54
CA GLY A 72 -7.12 -9.42 -3.40
C GLY A 72 -7.12 -10.19 -2.08
N ARG A 73 -8.11 -9.92 -1.22
CA ARG A 73 -8.34 -10.72 0.00
C ARG A 73 -8.74 -12.14 -0.38
N THR A 74 -8.05 -13.12 0.20
CA THR A 74 -8.32 -14.56 0.00
C THR A 74 -8.80 -15.26 1.26
N SER A 75 -8.71 -14.61 2.42
CA SER A 75 -9.20 -15.12 3.70
C SER A 75 -9.59 -13.99 4.65
N ASP A 76 -10.60 -14.26 5.49
CA ASP A 76 -11.04 -13.36 6.55
C ASP A 76 -10.00 -13.19 7.66
N GLN A 77 -8.91 -13.96 7.66
CA GLN A 77 -7.82 -13.86 8.62
C GLN A 77 -6.67 -12.94 8.16
N GLU A 78 -6.71 -12.45 6.91
CA GLU A 78 -5.64 -11.61 6.38
C GLU A 78 -5.66 -10.20 6.98
N ILE A 79 -4.48 -9.69 7.31
CA ILE A 79 -4.25 -8.25 7.49
C ILE A 79 -3.80 -7.71 6.14
N ILE A 80 -4.43 -6.64 5.68
CA ILE A 80 -4.06 -5.97 4.44
C ILE A 80 -3.67 -4.53 4.77
N VAL A 81 -2.54 -4.10 4.25
CA VAL A 81 -2.14 -2.70 4.23
C VAL A 81 -2.16 -2.25 2.78
N PHE A 82 -2.95 -1.22 2.50
CA PHE A 82 -2.89 -0.48 1.25
C PHE A 82 -2.13 0.82 1.52
N ASP A 83 -0.95 0.97 0.93
CA ASP A 83 -0.15 2.19 0.98
C ASP A 83 -0.41 3.03 -0.26
N ALA A 84 -0.80 4.29 -0.07
CA ALA A 84 -1.18 5.20 -1.14
C ALA A 84 -0.45 6.53 -1.02
N THR A 85 0.29 6.89 -2.07
CA THR A 85 1.01 8.16 -2.19
C THR A 85 0.31 9.15 -3.13
N GLY A 86 -0.66 8.67 -3.91
CA GLY A 86 -1.38 9.43 -4.92
C GLY A 86 -0.66 9.44 -6.27
N SER A 87 -1.45 9.34 -7.35
CA SER A 87 -0.95 9.36 -8.72
C SER A 87 -1.70 10.36 -9.60
N ALA A 88 -0.98 11.03 -10.50
CA ALA A 88 -1.56 11.94 -11.49
C ALA A 88 -2.59 11.23 -12.41
N LEU A 89 -2.47 9.91 -12.57
CA LEU A 89 -3.43 9.10 -13.32
C LEU A 89 -4.81 9.10 -12.62
N GLN A 90 -4.84 8.91 -11.30
CA GLN A 90 -6.08 8.95 -10.50
C GLN A 90 -6.73 10.33 -10.58
N ASP A 91 -5.95 11.41 -10.46
CA ASP A 91 -6.45 12.78 -10.57
C ASP A 91 -7.06 13.06 -11.95
N THR A 92 -6.36 12.66 -13.00
CA THR A 92 -6.82 12.86 -14.40
C THR A 92 -8.11 12.10 -14.66
N ALA A 93 -8.19 10.84 -14.21
CA ALA A 93 -9.40 10.03 -14.34
C ALA A 93 -10.58 10.64 -13.57
N GLY A 94 -10.34 11.13 -12.35
CA GLY A 94 -11.35 11.83 -11.55
C GLY A 94 -11.86 13.09 -12.23
N ALA A 95 -10.96 13.92 -12.78
CA ALA A 95 -11.31 15.13 -13.51
C ALA A 95 -12.19 14.84 -14.75
N ILE A 96 -11.85 13.81 -15.52
CA ILE A 96 -12.66 13.37 -16.67
C ILE A 96 -14.05 12.91 -16.23
N ALA A 97 -14.17 12.20 -15.11
CA ALA A 97 -15.45 11.67 -14.64
C ALA A 97 -16.43 12.74 -14.13
N VAL A 98 -15.93 13.93 -13.75
CA VAL A 98 -16.74 15.06 -13.26
C VAL A 98 -16.90 16.18 -14.29
N SER A 99 -16.30 16.01 -15.48
CA SER A 99 -16.46 16.92 -16.63
C SER A 99 -17.67 16.54 -17.45
#